data_AF-A0A8B9PFJ3-F1
#
_entry.id   AF-A0A8B9PFJ3-F1
#
_cell.length_a   1.000
_cell.length_b   1.000
_cell.length_c   1.000
_cell.angle_alpha   90.00
_cell.angle_beta   90.00
_cell.angle_gamma   90.00
#
_symmetry.space_group_name_H-M   'P 1'
#
loop_
_entity.id
_entity.type
_entity.pdbx_description
1 polymer ?
#
loop_
_entity_poly.entity_id
_entity_poly.type
_entity_poly.pdbx_seq_one_letter_code
_entity_poly.pdbx_strand_id
1 'polypeptide(L)'
;GAVQTVAEGAAVGEREPERTDFRKLLKGFVSLSRSSSSITLRPGSCRLFNECPLASPPSLRPADKVLKELIEPYELRVAKLREFLLDVKPSLHYDIVPLLDPYGPSITDPELQCIVVSEETRKGGEAVNKKRLENGLSELALYEILLVKDPYHSENEEEKISSSSLRQRLLGTLLQPPRKDPALPSRPYVIGLTGGTGSGKTSIAKYLEHLGAFLIDADKLGHAVYIPGGPAYEQVVEKFGPEILNEDGTINRKVLGAKVFGNQERLKCLTDIVWPEIAQMVKKKIGEADSLGKAVCVLDAAVLLEAGWKDMVHEVWTAVIPEEEALKRIMDRDGLSEEAAQNRLQSQMTNSQRVEPAHVVLCTLWEPAVTRKQVEKAWALLQERMSQDQSQPA
;
A
#
# COMPACT_ATOMS: atom_id res chain seq x y z
N GLY A 1 26.74 -1.93 -6.09
CA GLY A 1 28.18 -2.03 -5.80
C GLY A 1 28.74 -0.65 -5.58
N ALA A 2 29.15 -0.35 -4.35
CA ALA A 2 30.11 0.70 -3.99
C ALA A 2 30.52 0.43 -2.54
N VAL A 3 31.74 -0.09 -2.39
CA VAL A 3 32.45 -0.26 -1.13
C VAL A 3 33.15 1.06 -0.85
N GLN A 4 32.95 1.67 0.32
CA GLN A 4 34.00 2.51 0.89
C GLN A 4 33.98 2.62 2.41
N THR A 5 35.18 2.44 2.92
CA THR A 5 35.69 2.22 4.27
C THR A 5 35.82 3.53 5.04
N VAL A 6 35.46 3.55 6.34
CA VAL A 6 36.30 4.11 7.43
C VAL A 6 35.98 3.30 8.70
N ALA A 7 37.03 2.71 9.28
CA ALA A 7 37.08 2.03 10.57
C ALA A 7 37.43 3.06 11.66
N GLU A 8 36.90 2.92 12.87
CA GLU A 8 37.76 2.67 14.06
C GLU A 8 36.91 2.23 15.27
N GLY A 9 37.51 1.45 16.18
CA GLY A 9 37.18 1.49 17.62
C GLY A 9 36.23 0.45 18.23
N ALA A 10 36.77 -0.73 18.56
CA ALA A 10 36.44 -1.62 19.71
C ALA A 10 35.26 -2.62 19.67
N ALA A 11 35.58 -3.91 19.96
CA ALA A 11 34.70 -4.96 20.51
C ALA A 11 35.58 -6.05 21.16
N VAL A 12 35.93 -5.89 22.44
CA VAL A 12 36.86 -6.76 23.21
C VAL A 12 36.47 -8.24 23.08
N GLY A 13 37.41 -9.09 22.62
CA GLY A 13 37.25 -10.56 22.59
C GLY A 13 37.73 -11.28 21.32
N GLU A 14 37.50 -10.73 20.13
CA GLU A 14 37.77 -11.44 18.86
C GLU A 14 38.93 -10.84 18.04
N ARG A 15 39.59 -11.68 17.21
CA ARG A 15 40.73 -11.31 16.34
C ARG A 15 40.27 -10.28 15.28
N GLU A 16 41.14 -9.36 14.88
CA GLU A 16 40.85 -8.22 13.98
C GLU A 16 40.02 -8.50 12.70
N PRO A 17 40.16 -9.63 11.98
CA PRO A 17 39.34 -9.87 10.79
C PRO A 17 37.85 -10.10 11.11
N GLU A 18 37.53 -10.77 12.22
CA GLU A 18 36.14 -11.14 12.59
C GLU A 18 35.29 -9.93 13.00
N ARG A 19 35.92 -8.93 13.62
CA ARG A 19 35.28 -7.64 14.00
C ARG A 19 34.88 -6.80 12.79
N THR A 20 35.67 -6.87 11.72
CA THR A 20 35.47 -6.06 10.52
C THR A 20 34.26 -6.57 9.72
N ASP A 21 34.06 -7.89 9.70
CA ASP A 21 32.88 -8.51 9.09
C ASP A 21 31.61 -8.29 9.91
N PHE A 22 31.69 -8.28 11.24
CA PHE A 22 30.54 -8.00 12.09
C PHE A 22 29.99 -6.57 11.92
N ARG A 23 30.86 -5.57 11.77
CA ARG A 23 30.46 -4.19 11.48
C ARG A 23 29.85 -4.02 10.08
N LYS A 24 30.37 -4.74 9.08
CA LYS A 24 29.74 -4.79 7.74
C LYS A 24 28.36 -5.45 7.81
N LEU A 25 28.23 -6.50 8.61
CA LEU A 25 26.97 -7.20 8.86
C LEU A 25 25.93 -6.29 9.53
N LEU A 26 26.31 -5.51 10.54
CA LEU A 26 25.42 -4.55 11.20
C LEU A 26 25.01 -3.39 10.28
N LYS A 27 25.95 -2.85 9.48
CA LYS A 27 25.66 -1.78 8.50
C LYS A 27 24.70 -2.25 7.40
N GLY A 28 24.88 -3.46 6.89
CA GLY A 28 23.95 -4.01 5.89
C GLY A 28 22.64 -4.51 6.51
N PHE A 29 22.64 -5.00 7.76
CA PHE A 29 21.42 -5.39 8.48
C PHE A 29 20.48 -4.21 8.65
N VAL A 30 20.97 -3.03 9.06
CA VAL A 30 20.11 -1.84 9.17
C VAL A 30 19.62 -1.34 7.81
N SER A 31 20.41 -1.52 6.75
CA SER A 31 19.99 -1.25 5.38
C SER A 31 18.91 -2.21 4.88
N LEU A 32 18.77 -3.41 5.46
CA LEU A 32 17.84 -4.46 5.04
C LEU A 32 16.70 -4.72 6.01
N SER A 33 16.82 -4.30 7.26
CA SER A 33 15.73 -4.29 8.23
C SER A 33 14.74 -3.19 7.87
N ARG A 34 13.83 -3.55 6.98
CA ARG A 34 12.78 -2.71 6.39
C ARG A 34 11.64 -2.39 7.38
N SER A 35 11.93 -2.39 8.68
CA SER A 35 11.07 -2.04 9.82
C SER A 35 11.92 -1.95 11.09
N SER A 36 11.38 -1.46 12.21
CA SER A 36 12.06 -1.35 13.50
C SER A 36 12.57 -2.71 13.98
N SER A 37 13.78 -3.08 13.59
CA SER A 37 14.41 -4.35 13.96
C SER A 37 15.53 -4.07 14.93
N SER A 38 15.52 -4.78 16.05
CA SER A 38 16.63 -4.81 17.00
C SER A 38 17.42 -6.11 16.83
N ILE A 39 18.73 -6.04 17.04
CA ILE A 39 19.59 -7.21 17.11
C ILE A 39 20.00 -7.40 18.56
N THR A 40 19.90 -8.63 19.06
CA THR A 40 20.45 -9.00 20.36
C THR A 40 21.43 -10.16 20.20
N LEU A 41 22.48 -10.18 21.00
CA LEU A 41 23.55 -11.19 20.87
C LEU A 41 23.58 -12.11 22.08
N ARG A 42 23.92 -13.37 21.80
CA ARG A 42 24.31 -14.42 22.73
C ARG A 42 25.76 -14.84 22.41
N PRO A 43 26.47 -15.54 23.31
CA PRO A 43 27.78 -16.10 22.99
C PRO A 43 27.69 -17.00 21.74
N GLY A 44 28.37 -16.61 20.65
CA GLY A 44 28.41 -17.36 19.39
C GLY A 44 27.15 -17.34 18.51
N SER A 45 26.10 -16.57 18.86
CA SER A 45 24.87 -16.49 18.04
C SER A 45 24.13 -15.14 18.15
N CYS A 46 23.41 -14.75 17.10
CA CYS A 46 22.63 -13.51 17.05
C CYS A 46 21.13 -13.79 17.00
N ARG A 47 20.33 -13.10 17.81
CA ARG A 47 18.88 -13.01 17.64
C ARG A 47 18.49 -11.74 16.91
N LEU A 48 17.79 -11.93 15.81
CA LEU A 48 17.32 -10.86 14.95
C LEU A 48 15.82 -10.72 15.12
N PHE A 49 15.40 -9.54 15.53
CA PHE A 49 14.00 -9.25 15.73
C PHE A 49 13.41 -8.60 14.51
N ASN A 50 12.30 -9.17 14.04
CA ASN A 50 11.60 -8.65 12.89
C ASN A 50 10.13 -8.48 13.23
N GLU A 51 9.63 -7.24 13.16
CA GLU A 51 8.23 -6.95 13.45
C GLU A 51 7.31 -7.78 12.56
N CYS A 52 6.28 -8.39 13.15
CA CYS A 52 5.26 -9.13 12.41
C CYS A 52 3.93 -8.35 12.48
N PRO A 53 3.60 -7.54 11.46
CA PRO A 53 2.41 -6.68 11.48
C PRO A 53 1.08 -7.43 11.65
N LEU A 54 1.04 -8.72 11.28
CA LEU A 54 -0.15 -9.57 11.32
C LEU A 54 -0.35 -10.28 12.65
N ALA A 55 0.68 -10.41 13.48
CA ALA A 55 0.64 -11.17 14.73
C ALA A 55 0.59 -10.27 15.98
N SER A 56 0.77 -8.96 15.82
CA SER A 56 0.44 -7.98 16.86
C SER A 56 -1.08 -7.81 16.98
N PRO A 57 -1.66 -7.75 18.19
CA PRO A 57 -3.07 -7.44 18.37
C PRO A 57 -3.41 -6.09 17.70
N PRO A 58 -4.67 -5.85 17.29
CA PRO A 58 -5.06 -4.67 16.53
C PRO A 58 -4.58 -3.33 17.13
N SER A 59 -4.47 -3.25 18.45
CA SER A 59 -3.98 -2.10 19.24
C SER A 59 -2.46 -1.89 19.21
N LEU A 60 -1.67 -2.89 18.80
CA LEU A 60 -0.20 -2.84 18.73
C LEU A 60 0.31 -2.83 17.28
N ARG A 61 -0.58 -2.90 16.28
CA ARG A 61 -0.20 -2.62 14.89
C ARG A 61 0.20 -1.15 14.82
N PRO A 62 1.37 -0.80 14.24
CA PRO A 62 1.80 0.59 14.19
C PRO A 62 0.82 1.38 13.31
N ALA A 63 -0.11 2.08 13.96
CA ALA A 63 -1.05 3.00 13.33
C ALA A 63 -0.28 4.13 12.60
N ASP A 64 0.94 4.41 13.06
CA ASP A 64 1.75 5.56 12.66
C ASP A 64 2.61 5.31 11.40
N LYS A 65 2.61 4.08 10.85
CA LYS A 65 3.47 3.79 9.69
C LYS A 65 2.81 4.22 8.39
N VAL A 66 3.41 5.24 7.76
CA VAL A 66 3.08 5.68 6.41
C VAL A 66 3.25 4.53 5.41
N LEU A 67 2.21 4.27 4.60
CA LEU A 67 2.13 3.20 3.60
C LEU A 67 2.33 1.79 4.19
N LYS A 68 1.75 1.50 5.36
CA LYS A 68 1.84 0.19 6.02
C LYS A 68 1.41 -0.98 5.12
N GLU A 69 0.55 -0.72 4.14
CA GLU A 69 0.03 -1.68 3.17
C GLU A 69 1.10 -2.16 2.19
N LEU A 70 2.19 -1.41 2.01
CA LEU A 70 3.34 -1.77 1.18
C LEU A 70 4.45 -2.45 1.98
N ILE A 71 4.21 -2.80 3.26
CA ILE A 71 5.15 -3.59 4.04
C ILE A 71 5.14 -5.02 3.51
N GLU A 72 6.31 -5.51 3.12
CA GLU A 72 6.48 -6.89 2.67
C GLU A 72 6.02 -7.90 3.74
N PRO A 73 5.38 -9.02 3.34
CA PRO A 73 4.99 -10.08 4.25
C PRO A 73 6.17 -10.54 5.12
N TYR A 74 5.88 -10.92 6.37
CA TYR A 74 6.91 -11.37 7.33
C TYR A 74 7.81 -12.46 6.75
N GLU A 75 7.22 -13.51 6.17
CA GLU A 75 7.97 -14.62 5.58
C GLU A 75 8.94 -14.18 4.48
N LEU A 76 8.52 -13.25 3.61
CA LEU A 76 9.37 -12.73 2.54
C LEU A 76 10.53 -11.90 3.10
N ARG A 77 10.27 -11.09 4.13
CA ARG A 77 11.33 -10.32 4.81
C ARG A 77 12.31 -11.24 5.53
N VAL A 78 11.84 -12.29 6.18
CA VAL A 78 12.69 -13.31 6.81
C VAL A 78 13.54 -14.02 5.77
N ALA A 79 12.97 -14.43 4.64
CA ALA A 79 13.71 -15.06 3.56
C ALA A 79 14.84 -14.16 3.02
N LYS A 80 14.53 -12.89 2.71
CA LYS A 80 15.52 -11.90 2.25
C LYS A 80 16.60 -11.64 3.30
N LEU A 81 16.22 -11.60 4.57
CA LEU A 81 17.17 -11.43 5.66
C LEU A 81 18.12 -12.65 5.76
N ARG A 82 17.60 -13.87 5.65
CA ARG A 82 18.42 -15.08 5.64
C ARG A 82 19.41 -15.09 4.49
N GLU A 83 18.96 -14.78 3.28
CA GLU A 83 19.81 -14.67 2.09
C GLU A 83 20.94 -13.66 2.29
N PHE A 84 20.62 -12.48 2.82
CA PHE A 84 21.62 -11.47 3.14
C PHE A 84 22.64 -11.93 4.20
N LEU A 85 22.19 -12.56 5.29
CA LEU A 85 23.10 -13.03 6.34
C LEU A 85 24.03 -14.13 5.83
N LEU A 86 23.52 -15.01 4.96
CA LEU A 86 24.31 -16.02 4.27
C LEU A 86 25.37 -15.38 3.37
N ASP A 87 25.02 -14.35 2.61
CA ASP A 87 25.97 -13.64 1.74
C ASP A 87 27.07 -12.92 2.54
N VAL A 88 26.71 -12.27 3.66
CA VAL A 88 27.67 -11.49 4.44
C VAL A 88 28.54 -12.33 5.37
N LYS A 89 27.95 -13.30 6.08
CA LYS A 89 28.68 -14.16 7.01
C LYS A 89 28.01 -15.54 7.12
N PRO A 90 28.36 -16.49 6.24
CA PRO A 90 27.77 -17.84 6.24
C PRO A 90 27.95 -18.61 7.55
N SER A 91 29.01 -18.30 8.32
CA SER A 91 29.30 -18.93 9.61
C SER A 91 28.47 -18.38 10.78
N LEU A 92 27.63 -17.37 10.53
CA LEU A 92 26.83 -16.76 11.57
C LEU A 92 25.69 -17.69 12.00
N HIS A 93 25.69 -18.09 13.27
CA HIS A 93 24.50 -18.69 13.87
C HIS A 93 23.51 -17.59 14.23
N TYR A 94 22.28 -17.71 13.73
CA TYR A 94 21.24 -16.75 14.01
C TYR A 94 19.87 -17.40 14.23
N ASP A 95 19.03 -16.68 14.98
CA ASP A 95 17.62 -17.01 15.18
C ASP A 95 16.79 -15.76 14.88
N ILE A 96 15.74 -15.91 14.06
CA ILE A 96 14.89 -14.80 13.62
C ILE A 96 13.54 -14.95 14.30
N VAL A 97 13.21 -14.02 15.19
CA VAL A 97 12.02 -14.10 16.03
C VAL A 97 11.04 -12.99 15.64
N PRO A 98 9.74 -13.31 15.47
CA PRO A 98 8.72 -12.30 15.24
C PRO A 98 8.54 -11.42 16.49
N LEU A 99 8.57 -10.10 16.33
CA LEU A 99 8.13 -9.19 17.40
C LEU A 99 6.62 -9.06 17.36
N LEU A 100 5.99 -9.38 18.49
CA LEU A 100 4.54 -9.30 18.71
C LEU A 100 4.15 -8.12 19.59
N ASP A 101 5.10 -7.64 20.40
CA ASP A 101 4.97 -6.51 21.31
C ASP A 101 6.20 -5.58 21.18
N PRO A 102 6.14 -4.34 21.72
CA PRO A 102 7.21 -3.34 21.55
C PRO A 102 8.57 -3.75 22.12
N TYR A 103 8.62 -4.70 23.06
CA TYR A 103 9.85 -5.13 23.71
C TYR A 103 10.30 -6.52 23.23
N GLY A 104 9.36 -7.42 22.95
CA GLY A 104 9.64 -8.80 22.54
C GLY A 104 10.41 -9.58 23.60
N PRO A 105 11.21 -10.59 23.21
CA PRO A 105 11.94 -11.40 24.18
C PRO A 105 13.11 -10.65 24.82
N SER A 106 13.38 -9.40 24.42
CA SER A 106 14.41 -8.58 25.05
C SER A 106 14.15 -8.30 26.53
N ILE A 107 12.91 -8.43 27.00
CA ILE A 107 12.54 -8.22 28.42
C ILE A 107 12.21 -9.51 29.16
N THR A 108 12.33 -10.67 28.52
CA THR A 108 12.03 -11.98 29.12
C THR A 108 13.18 -12.96 29.05
N ASP A 109 14.11 -12.80 28.10
CA ASP A 109 15.26 -13.69 27.92
C ASP A 109 16.47 -13.22 28.77
N PRO A 110 16.88 -14.00 29.78
CA PRO A 110 18.04 -13.68 30.60
C PRO A 110 19.38 -13.90 29.89
N GLU A 111 19.42 -14.69 28.81
CA GLU A 111 20.67 -15.05 28.11
C GLU A 111 21.17 -13.96 27.15
N LEU A 112 20.35 -12.93 26.91
CA LEU A 112 20.73 -11.81 26.06
C LEU A 112 21.76 -10.92 26.78
N GLN A 113 22.84 -10.58 26.07
CA GLN A 113 23.96 -9.83 26.65
C GLN A 113 23.98 -8.36 26.21
N CYS A 114 23.44 -8.06 25.03
CA CYS A 114 23.45 -6.73 24.48
C CYS A 114 22.29 -6.51 23.51
N ILE A 115 21.99 -5.25 23.24
CA ILE A 115 21.06 -4.81 22.20
C ILE A 115 21.75 -3.77 21.32
N VAL A 116 21.60 -3.94 20.01
CA VAL A 116 22.12 -3.00 19.00
C VAL A 116 21.04 -2.00 18.65
N VAL A 117 21.38 -0.71 18.73
CA VAL A 117 20.50 0.42 18.49
C VAL A 117 21.17 1.43 17.55
N SER A 118 20.37 2.26 16.90
CA SER A 118 20.86 3.47 16.23
C SER A 118 20.82 4.66 17.20
N GLU A 119 21.45 5.77 16.85
CA GLU A 119 21.35 7.04 17.60
C GLU A 119 19.89 7.41 17.87
N GLU A 120 19.03 7.28 16.87
CA GLU A 120 17.59 7.59 16.98
C GLU A 120 16.84 6.62 17.90
N THR A 121 17.23 5.34 17.92
CA THR A 121 16.55 4.30 18.70
C THR A 121 17.21 4.02 20.05
N ARG A 122 18.23 4.80 20.43
CA ARG A 122 18.94 4.69 21.71
C ARG A 122 18.00 4.75 22.91
N LYS A 123 17.05 5.69 22.90
CA LYS A 123 15.99 5.80 23.93
C LYS A 123 15.14 4.54 24.04
N GLY A 124 14.91 3.84 22.93
CA GLY A 124 14.20 2.55 22.92
C GLY A 124 15.01 1.47 23.63
N GLY A 125 16.32 1.41 23.40
CA GLY A 125 17.22 0.50 24.12
C GLY A 125 17.28 0.80 25.63
N GLU A 126 17.29 2.08 26.01
CA GLU A 126 17.20 2.50 27.43
C GLU A 126 15.86 2.07 28.05
N ALA A 127 14.75 2.20 27.32
CA ALA A 127 13.44 1.73 27.75
C ALA A 127 13.39 0.21 27.94
N VAL A 128 14.05 -0.56 27.07
CA VAL A 128 14.22 -2.02 27.23
C VAL A 128 14.96 -2.33 28.53
N ASN A 129 16.08 -1.67 28.81
CA ASN A 129 16.84 -1.89 30.06
C ASN A 129 16.04 -1.53 31.31
N LYS A 130 15.30 -0.42 31.28
CA LYS A 130 14.37 -0.08 32.36
C LYS A 130 13.36 -1.21 32.60
N LYS A 131 12.78 -1.75 31.54
CA LYS A 131 11.80 -2.84 31.64
C LYS A 131 12.41 -4.17 32.08
N ARG A 132 13.65 -4.44 31.68
CA ARG A 132 14.42 -5.61 32.15
C ARG A 132 14.66 -5.56 33.66
N LEU A 133 15.05 -4.41 34.19
CA LEU A 133 15.25 -4.21 35.63
C LEU A 133 13.95 -4.41 36.42
N GLU A 134 12.83 -3.88 35.91
CA GLU A 134 11.49 -4.12 36.50
C GLU A 134 11.13 -5.62 36.53
N ASN A 135 11.60 -6.39 35.55
CA ASN A 135 11.39 -7.84 35.45
C ASN A 135 12.47 -8.67 36.19
N GLY A 136 13.40 -8.04 36.92
CA GLY A 136 14.47 -8.73 37.64
C GLY A 136 15.59 -9.29 36.76
N LEU A 137 15.74 -8.78 35.54
CA LEU A 137 16.81 -9.14 34.60
C LEU A 137 17.96 -8.13 34.64
N SER A 138 19.17 -8.57 34.29
CA SER A 138 20.32 -7.69 34.11
C SER A 138 20.14 -6.77 32.89
N GLU A 139 20.72 -5.58 32.94
CA GLU A 139 20.76 -4.68 31.79
C GLU A 139 21.54 -5.28 30.61
N LEU A 140 21.10 -4.95 29.40
CA LEU A 140 21.80 -5.24 28.16
C LEU A 140 22.83 -4.15 27.90
N ALA A 141 24.03 -4.54 27.44
CA ALA A 141 24.95 -3.58 26.87
C ALA A 141 24.32 -2.92 25.63
N LEU A 142 24.32 -1.59 25.58
CA LEU A 142 23.80 -0.83 24.43
C LEU A 142 24.92 -0.57 23.43
N TYR A 143 24.79 -1.14 22.23
CA TYR A 143 25.72 -0.90 21.13
C TYR A 143 25.08 0.01 20.09
N GLU A 144 25.61 1.22 19.96
CA GLU A 144 25.11 2.21 19.02
C GLU A 144 25.82 2.07 17.66
N ILE A 145 25.03 2.10 16.59
CA ILE A 145 25.52 2.05 15.21
C ILE A 145 25.04 3.25 14.38
N LEU A 146 25.91 3.73 13.50
CA LEU A 146 25.61 4.82 12.59
C LEU A 146 24.75 4.32 11.42
N LEU A 147 23.72 5.09 11.10
CA LEU A 147 22.87 4.85 9.94
C LEU A 147 23.60 5.27 8.66
N VAL A 148 23.40 4.49 7.59
CA VAL A 148 24.00 4.78 6.29
C VAL A 148 23.14 5.82 5.56
N LYS A 149 23.80 6.88 5.07
CA LYS A 149 23.16 7.86 4.19
C LYS A 149 22.75 7.20 2.88
N ASP A 150 21.56 7.52 2.40
CA ASP A 150 21.09 7.08 1.10
C ASP A 150 21.62 8.03 0.01
N PRO A 151 22.53 7.57 -0.87
CA PRO A 151 23.07 8.41 -1.93
C PRO A 151 22.03 8.77 -3.01
N TYR A 152 20.86 8.12 -3.00
CA TYR A 152 19.78 8.32 -3.95
C TYR A 152 18.51 8.92 -3.33
N HIS A 153 18.59 9.51 -2.14
CA HIS A 153 17.43 10.20 -1.56
C HIS A 153 16.97 11.35 -2.46
N SER A 154 15.66 11.47 -2.62
CA SER A 154 15.06 12.65 -3.24
C SER A 154 14.88 13.77 -2.20
N GLU A 155 14.65 15.02 -2.64
CA GLU A 155 14.47 16.17 -1.75
C GLU A 155 13.37 15.97 -0.68
N ASN A 156 12.41 15.09 -0.93
CA ASN A 156 11.27 14.81 -0.04
C ASN A 156 11.44 13.51 0.78
N GLU A 157 12.60 12.86 0.71
CA GLU A 157 12.91 11.63 1.43
C GLU A 157 13.90 11.90 2.58
N GLU A 158 13.92 10.98 3.56
CA GLU A 158 14.94 11.01 4.60
C GLU A 158 16.35 10.83 3.99
N GLU A 159 17.35 11.56 4.49
CA GLU A 159 18.75 11.44 4.04
C GLU A 159 19.33 10.04 4.27
N LYS A 160 18.77 9.27 5.19
CA LYS A 160 19.20 7.91 5.52
C LYS A 160 18.39 6.87 4.77
N ILE A 161 18.97 5.68 4.62
CA ILE A 161 18.20 4.52 4.15
C ILE A 161 17.14 4.20 5.20
N SER A 162 15.87 4.34 4.84
CA SER A 162 14.75 4.05 5.73
C SER A 162 13.65 3.26 5.03
N SER A 163 12.95 2.44 5.82
CA SER A 163 11.83 1.65 5.32
C SER A 163 10.72 2.52 4.72
N SER A 164 10.52 3.72 5.27
CA SER A 164 9.52 4.67 4.79
C SER A 164 9.86 5.19 3.41
N SER A 165 11.09 5.64 3.18
CA SER A 165 11.56 6.08 1.85
C SER A 165 11.48 4.95 0.82
N LEU A 166 11.83 3.72 1.21
CA LEU A 166 11.68 2.56 0.31
C LEU A 166 10.23 2.30 -0.10
N ARG A 167 9.28 2.38 0.83
CA ARG A 167 7.84 2.23 0.50
C ARG A 167 7.35 3.37 -0.39
N GLN A 168 7.82 4.60 -0.19
CA GLN A 168 7.51 5.71 -1.07
C GLN A 168 8.05 5.48 -2.49
N ARG A 169 9.25 4.92 -2.64
CA ARG A 169 9.84 4.58 -3.94
C ARG A 169 9.08 3.47 -4.69
N LEU A 170 8.32 2.63 -4.00
CA LEU A 170 7.44 1.65 -4.63
C LEU A 170 6.21 2.30 -5.30
N LEU A 171 5.83 3.51 -4.87
CA LEU A 171 4.72 4.22 -5.49
C LEU A 171 5.01 4.50 -6.97
N GLY A 172 3.99 4.27 -7.79
CA GLY A 172 4.08 4.36 -9.24
C GLY A 172 4.93 3.27 -9.91
N THR A 173 5.40 2.25 -9.18
CA THR A 173 6.05 1.06 -9.77
C THR A 173 5.06 -0.08 -9.93
N LEU A 174 5.39 -1.03 -10.80
CA LEU A 174 4.63 -2.26 -10.97
C LEU A 174 4.97 -3.23 -9.83
N LEU A 175 3.99 -3.54 -8.99
CA LEU A 175 4.12 -4.41 -7.82
C LEU A 175 3.91 -5.90 -8.17
N GLN A 176 3.10 -6.17 -9.18
CA GLN A 176 2.79 -7.52 -9.66
C GLN A 176 2.50 -7.50 -11.17
N PRO A 177 2.73 -8.61 -11.90
CA PRO A 177 2.58 -8.62 -13.35
C PRO A 177 1.15 -8.28 -13.78
N PRO A 178 0.98 -7.60 -14.94
CA PRO A 178 -0.35 -7.34 -15.49
C PRO A 178 -1.13 -8.62 -15.75
N ARG A 179 -2.45 -8.51 -15.70
CA ARG A 179 -3.34 -9.60 -16.07
C ARG A 179 -3.22 -9.90 -17.56
N LYS A 180 -2.97 -11.17 -17.87
CA LYS A 180 -3.00 -11.72 -19.23
C LYS A 180 -4.25 -12.59 -19.37
N ASP A 181 -5.35 -11.96 -19.76
CA ASP A 181 -6.64 -12.63 -19.98
C ASP A 181 -7.08 -12.45 -21.44
N PRO A 182 -7.31 -13.55 -22.21
CA PRO A 182 -7.75 -13.48 -23.59
C PRO A 182 -9.07 -12.73 -23.81
N ALA A 183 -9.89 -12.55 -22.77
CA ALA A 183 -11.13 -11.79 -22.83
C ALA A 183 -10.90 -10.25 -22.83
N LEU A 184 -9.70 -9.79 -22.47
CA LEU A 184 -9.35 -8.37 -22.51
C LEU A 184 -9.05 -7.92 -23.95
N PRO A 185 -9.38 -6.66 -24.28
CA PRO A 185 -9.07 -6.13 -25.60
C PRO A 185 -7.56 -6.01 -25.78
N SER A 186 -7.04 -6.39 -26.96
CA SER A 186 -5.63 -6.18 -27.31
C SER A 186 -5.25 -4.70 -27.38
N ARG A 187 -6.23 -3.83 -27.65
CA ARG A 187 -6.15 -2.37 -27.55
C ARG A 187 -7.54 -1.76 -27.33
N PRO A 188 -7.66 -0.63 -26.61
CA PRO A 188 -6.63 0.02 -25.79
C PRO A 188 -6.22 -0.82 -24.57
N TYR A 189 -5.06 -0.52 -24.00
CA TYR A 189 -4.67 -1.04 -22.69
C TYR A 189 -5.54 -0.40 -21.61
N VAL A 190 -6.36 -1.20 -20.95
CA VAL A 190 -7.30 -0.77 -19.91
C VAL A 190 -6.68 -0.83 -18.51
N ILE A 191 -6.64 0.31 -17.83
CA ILE A 191 -6.27 0.47 -16.42
C ILE A 191 -7.55 0.67 -15.60
N GLY A 192 -7.74 -0.08 -14.52
CA GLY A 192 -8.78 0.18 -13.53
C GLY A 192 -8.24 1.06 -12.42
N LEU A 193 -8.68 2.31 -12.34
CA LEU A 193 -8.32 3.23 -11.27
C LEU A 193 -9.36 3.16 -10.14
N THR A 194 -8.90 2.81 -8.94
CA THR A 194 -9.73 2.71 -7.74
C THR A 194 -9.09 3.39 -6.54
N GLY A 195 -9.83 3.53 -5.44
CA GLY A 195 -9.37 4.21 -4.23
C GLY A 195 -10.52 4.52 -3.29
N GLY A 196 -10.23 4.55 -1.99
CA GLY A 196 -11.21 4.88 -0.96
C GLY A 196 -11.71 6.34 -1.06
N THR A 197 -12.82 6.65 -0.40
CA THR A 197 -13.28 8.04 -0.29
C THR A 197 -12.18 8.94 0.31
N GLY A 198 -12.01 10.14 -0.24
CA GLY A 198 -10.94 11.07 0.18
C GLY A 198 -9.55 10.82 -0.43
N SER A 199 -9.32 9.67 -1.08
CA SER A 199 -8.00 9.27 -1.63
C SER A 199 -7.43 10.13 -2.76
N GLY A 200 -8.19 11.11 -3.29
CA GLY A 200 -7.74 11.96 -4.39
C GLY A 200 -7.73 11.29 -5.77
N LYS A 201 -8.39 10.13 -5.91
CA LYS A 201 -8.56 9.38 -7.18
C LYS A 201 -8.90 10.25 -8.38
N THR A 202 -9.87 11.15 -8.25
CA THR A 202 -10.28 12.07 -9.34
C THR A 202 -9.15 13.00 -9.81
N SER A 203 -8.23 13.39 -8.92
CA SER A 203 -7.06 14.20 -9.29
C SER A 203 -6.10 13.40 -10.17
N ILE A 204 -5.85 12.13 -9.80
CA ILE A 204 -5.04 11.19 -10.59
C ILE A 204 -5.69 10.93 -11.95
N ALA A 205 -7.00 10.65 -11.98
CA ALA A 205 -7.76 10.38 -13.20
C ALA A 205 -7.63 11.53 -14.22
N LYS A 206 -7.82 12.78 -13.77
CA LYS A 206 -7.67 13.98 -14.61
C LYS A 206 -6.24 14.15 -15.11
N TYR A 207 -5.25 13.80 -14.29
CA TYR A 207 -3.86 13.90 -14.72
C TYR A 207 -3.49 12.84 -15.77
N LEU A 208 -4.00 11.62 -15.62
CA LEU A 208 -3.87 10.57 -16.65
C LEU A 208 -4.55 10.95 -17.96
N GLU A 209 -5.73 11.60 -17.90
CA GLU A 209 -6.41 12.15 -19.07
C GLU A 209 -5.53 13.21 -19.77
N HIS A 210 -4.89 14.10 -19.00
CA HIS A 210 -3.93 15.07 -19.54
C HIS A 210 -2.71 14.42 -20.21
N LEU A 211 -2.25 13.27 -19.70
CA LEU A 211 -1.18 12.47 -20.31
C LEU A 211 -1.63 11.69 -21.55
N GLY A 212 -2.92 11.74 -21.92
CA GLY A 212 -3.45 11.21 -23.16
C GLY A 212 -4.34 9.97 -22.99
N ALA A 213 -4.59 9.50 -21.77
CA ALA A 213 -5.50 8.39 -21.52
C ALA A 213 -6.96 8.76 -21.86
N PHE A 214 -7.73 7.78 -22.36
CA PHE A 214 -9.18 7.93 -22.47
C PHE A 214 -9.84 7.62 -21.13
N LEU A 215 -10.50 8.60 -20.52
CA LEU A 215 -11.11 8.44 -19.20
C LEU A 215 -12.56 7.94 -19.29
N ILE A 216 -12.85 6.83 -18.63
CA ILE A 216 -14.20 6.28 -18.42
C ILE A 216 -14.56 6.45 -16.95
N ASP A 217 -15.46 7.38 -16.67
CA ASP A 217 -15.98 7.66 -15.33
C ASP A 217 -17.16 6.73 -15.02
N ALA A 218 -16.92 5.66 -14.27
CA ALA A 218 -17.95 4.66 -13.96
C ALA A 218 -19.06 5.21 -13.06
N ASP A 219 -18.75 6.20 -12.22
CA ASP A 219 -19.74 6.83 -11.34
C ASP A 219 -20.75 7.65 -12.18
N LYS A 220 -20.28 8.34 -13.23
CA LYS A 220 -21.16 8.98 -14.22
C LYS A 220 -21.98 7.97 -15.03
N LEU A 221 -21.40 6.83 -15.41
CA LEU A 221 -22.14 5.78 -16.12
C LEU A 221 -23.22 5.17 -15.23
N GLY A 222 -22.92 4.94 -13.94
CA GLY A 222 -23.91 4.46 -12.97
C GLY A 222 -25.10 5.41 -12.83
N HIS A 223 -24.86 6.72 -12.88
CA HIS A 223 -25.94 7.71 -12.92
C HIS A 223 -26.80 7.63 -14.17
N ALA A 224 -26.21 7.32 -15.33
CA ALA A 224 -26.90 7.22 -16.61
C ALA A 224 -27.68 5.90 -16.77
N VAL A 225 -27.30 4.84 -16.06
CA VAL A 225 -27.92 3.51 -16.19
C VAL A 225 -29.40 3.50 -15.81
N TYR A 226 -29.81 4.32 -14.86
CA TYR A 226 -31.19 4.36 -14.35
C TYR A 226 -31.84 5.75 -14.48
N ILE A 227 -31.41 6.58 -15.42
CA ILE A 227 -32.25 7.72 -15.86
C ILE A 227 -33.45 7.21 -16.65
N PRO A 228 -34.55 7.96 -16.78
CA PRO A 228 -35.65 7.57 -17.66
C PRO A 228 -35.17 7.19 -19.07
N GLY A 229 -35.54 6.00 -19.54
CA GLY A 229 -35.06 5.41 -20.81
C GLY A 229 -33.70 4.68 -20.72
N GLY A 230 -33.04 4.70 -19.56
CA GLY A 230 -31.82 3.94 -19.29
C GLY A 230 -32.10 2.44 -19.06
N PRO A 231 -31.09 1.58 -19.26
CA PRO A 231 -31.27 0.12 -19.29
C PRO A 231 -31.74 -0.51 -17.97
N ALA A 232 -31.47 0.13 -16.83
CA ALA A 232 -31.89 -0.36 -15.52
C ALA A 232 -33.09 0.38 -14.93
N TYR A 233 -33.59 1.44 -15.58
CA TYR A 233 -34.61 2.31 -15.00
C TYR A 233 -35.87 1.54 -14.57
N GLU A 234 -36.46 0.77 -15.49
CA GLU A 234 -37.68 0.01 -15.22
C GLU A 234 -37.48 -1.04 -14.11
N GLN A 235 -36.38 -1.79 -14.16
CA GLN A 235 -36.07 -2.82 -13.16
C GLN A 235 -35.87 -2.22 -11.76
N VAL A 236 -35.21 -1.06 -11.67
CA VAL A 236 -35.03 -0.36 -10.39
C VAL A 236 -36.37 0.15 -9.85
N VAL A 237 -37.22 0.74 -10.70
CA VAL A 237 -38.56 1.20 -10.29
C VAL A 237 -39.45 0.03 -9.87
N GLU A 238 -39.43 -1.08 -10.59
CA GLU A 238 -40.18 -2.29 -10.26
C GLU A 238 -39.77 -2.84 -8.89
N LYS A 239 -38.47 -2.89 -8.61
CA LYS A 239 -37.94 -3.48 -7.36
C LYS A 239 -38.08 -2.58 -6.13
N PHE A 240 -37.89 -1.28 -6.30
CA PHE A 240 -37.86 -0.33 -5.19
C PHE A 240 -39.14 0.50 -5.06
N GLY A 241 -40.10 0.30 -5.97
CA GLY A 241 -41.42 0.93 -5.97
C GLY A 241 -41.40 2.36 -6.53
N PRO A 242 -42.55 2.86 -7.01
CA PRO A 242 -42.68 4.17 -7.64
C PRO A 242 -42.41 5.34 -6.69
N GLU A 243 -42.41 5.13 -5.37
CA GLU A 243 -42.10 6.13 -4.35
C GLU A 243 -40.65 6.64 -4.42
N ILE A 244 -39.76 5.97 -5.17
CA ILE A 244 -38.42 6.48 -5.43
C ILE A 244 -38.41 7.55 -6.53
N LEU A 245 -39.53 7.81 -7.21
CA LEU A 245 -39.60 8.74 -8.33
C LEU A 245 -39.88 10.18 -7.85
N ASN A 246 -39.27 11.14 -8.53
CA ASN A 246 -39.64 12.54 -8.49
C ASN A 246 -40.90 12.77 -9.34
N GLU A 247 -41.49 13.97 -9.22
CA GLU A 247 -42.67 14.37 -10.01
C GLU A 247 -42.43 14.35 -11.53
N ASP A 248 -41.18 14.56 -11.97
CA ASP A 248 -40.76 14.52 -13.38
C ASP A 248 -40.46 13.10 -13.90
N GLY A 249 -40.67 12.07 -13.06
CA GLY A 249 -40.39 10.67 -13.39
C GLY A 249 -38.92 10.28 -13.28
N THR A 250 -38.02 11.14 -12.81
CA THR A 250 -36.63 10.76 -12.55
C THR A 250 -36.48 10.06 -11.19
N ILE A 251 -35.49 9.18 -11.03
CA ILE A 251 -35.24 8.53 -9.72
C ILE A 251 -34.65 9.55 -8.73
N ASN A 252 -35.33 9.71 -7.59
CA ASN A 252 -34.86 10.42 -6.43
C ASN A 252 -33.78 9.61 -5.69
N ARG A 253 -32.52 9.95 -5.94
CA ARG A 253 -31.36 9.25 -5.36
C ARG A 253 -31.28 9.37 -3.84
N LYS A 254 -31.82 10.43 -3.23
CA LYS A 254 -31.84 10.56 -1.77
C LYS A 254 -32.80 9.53 -1.17
N VAL A 255 -33.98 9.36 -1.78
CA VAL A 255 -34.96 8.36 -1.35
C VAL A 255 -34.46 6.94 -1.63
N LEU A 256 -33.93 6.67 -2.83
CA LEU A 256 -33.34 5.37 -3.14
C LEU A 256 -32.16 5.05 -2.20
N GLY A 257 -31.28 6.04 -1.98
CA GLY A 257 -30.17 5.96 -1.04
C GLY A 257 -30.64 5.58 0.36
N ALA A 258 -31.63 6.27 0.91
CA ALA A 258 -32.19 5.97 2.24
C ALA A 258 -32.78 4.55 2.34
N LYS A 259 -33.22 3.95 1.23
CA LYS A 259 -33.72 2.57 1.21
C LYS A 259 -32.62 1.52 1.17
N VAL A 260 -31.46 1.83 0.59
CA VAL A 260 -30.36 0.87 0.39
C VAL A 260 -29.22 1.03 1.40
N PHE A 261 -28.96 2.26 1.88
CA PHE A 261 -27.93 2.50 2.90
C PHE A 261 -28.32 1.84 4.22
N GLY A 262 -27.37 1.12 4.82
CA GLY A 262 -27.61 0.35 6.05
C GLY A 262 -28.36 -0.97 5.86
N ASN A 263 -28.79 -1.32 4.63
CA ASN A 263 -29.44 -2.58 4.32
C ASN A 263 -28.68 -3.34 3.22
N GLN A 264 -27.89 -4.34 3.63
CA GLN A 264 -27.03 -5.09 2.71
C GLN A 264 -27.81 -5.84 1.62
N GLU A 265 -28.98 -6.40 1.94
CA GLU A 265 -29.81 -7.13 0.96
C GLU A 265 -30.36 -6.20 -0.12
N ARG A 266 -30.86 -5.02 0.29
CA ARG A 266 -31.36 -4.00 -0.64
C ARG A 266 -30.26 -3.38 -1.46
N LEU A 267 -29.11 -3.09 -0.85
CA LEU A 267 -27.94 -2.62 -1.58
C LEU A 267 -27.52 -3.64 -2.63
N LYS A 268 -27.42 -4.91 -2.26
CA LYS A 268 -27.10 -6.01 -3.17
C LYS A 268 -28.11 -6.10 -4.32
N CYS A 269 -29.41 -6.02 -4.02
CA CYS A 269 -30.45 -6.04 -5.05
C CYS A 269 -30.29 -4.90 -6.06
N LEU A 270 -29.97 -3.68 -5.60
CA LEU A 270 -29.69 -2.55 -6.49
C LEU A 270 -28.44 -2.81 -7.34
N THR A 271 -27.36 -3.26 -6.73
CA THR A 271 -26.08 -3.49 -7.43
C THR A 271 -26.16 -4.64 -8.42
N ASP A 272 -26.92 -5.70 -8.12
CA ASP A 272 -27.13 -6.84 -9.01
C ASP A 272 -27.86 -6.43 -10.30
N ILE A 273 -28.68 -5.38 -10.26
CA ILE A 273 -29.35 -4.80 -11.42
C ILE A 273 -28.42 -3.84 -12.15
N VAL A 274 -27.76 -2.94 -11.41
CA VAL A 274 -27.06 -1.78 -12.00
C VAL A 274 -25.66 -2.13 -12.50
N TRP A 275 -24.89 -2.95 -11.78
CA TRP A 275 -23.49 -3.23 -12.14
C TRP A 275 -23.31 -3.96 -13.47
N PRO A 276 -24.14 -4.96 -13.84
CA PRO A 276 -24.06 -5.57 -15.17
C PRO A 276 -24.27 -4.56 -16.30
N GLU A 277 -25.22 -3.64 -16.14
CA GLU A 277 -25.49 -2.59 -17.13
C GLU A 277 -24.35 -1.58 -17.22
N ILE A 278 -23.75 -1.17 -16.10
CA ILE A 278 -22.55 -0.32 -16.11
C ILE A 278 -21.41 -1.04 -16.83
N ALA A 279 -21.17 -2.32 -16.56
CA ALA A 279 -20.12 -3.10 -17.20
C ALA A 279 -20.31 -3.15 -18.73
N GLN A 280 -21.54 -3.29 -19.22
CA GLN A 280 -21.83 -3.21 -20.66
C GLN A 280 -21.52 -1.83 -21.24
N MET A 281 -21.90 -0.75 -20.54
CA MET A 281 -21.58 0.62 -20.97
C MET A 281 -20.07 0.88 -20.98
N VAL A 282 -19.33 0.37 -19.99
CA VAL A 282 -17.87 0.44 -19.92
C VAL A 282 -17.25 -0.27 -21.13
N LYS A 283 -17.70 -1.49 -21.47
CA LYS A 283 -17.22 -2.21 -22.66
C LYS A 283 -17.46 -1.42 -23.95
N LYS A 284 -18.63 -0.78 -24.10
CA LYS A 284 -18.91 0.11 -25.25
C LYS A 284 -17.94 1.28 -25.30
N LYS A 285 -17.69 1.93 -24.15
CA LYS A 285 -16.74 3.05 -24.04
C LYS A 285 -15.29 2.66 -24.33
N ILE A 286 -14.88 1.45 -23.97
CA ILE A 286 -13.57 0.90 -24.34
C ILE A 286 -13.49 0.72 -25.87
N GLY A 287 -14.54 0.21 -26.51
CA GLY A 287 -14.62 0.11 -27.97
C GLY A 287 -14.59 1.47 -28.68
N GLU A 288 -15.28 2.48 -28.13
CA GLU A 288 -15.20 3.86 -28.60
C GLU A 288 -13.75 4.40 -28.52
N ALA A 289 -13.06 4.15 -27.41
CA ALA A 289 -11.66 4.54 -27.26
C ALA A 289 -10.74 3.88 -28.31
N ASP A 290 -10.94 2.60 -28.62
CA ASP A 290 -10.21 1.91 -29.70
C ASP A 290 -10.46 2.57 -31.07
N SER A 291 -11.74 2.85 -31.39
CA SER A 291 -12.10 3.53 -32.65
C SER A 291 -11.50 4.93 -32.80
N LEU A 292 -11.22 5.60 -31.68
CA LEU A 292 -10.55 6.90 -31.63
C LEU A 292 -9.01 6.79 -31.65
N GLY A 293 -8.47 5.57 -31.79
CA GLY A 293 -7.04 5.30 -31.82
C GLY A 293 -6.35 5.53 -30.49
N LYS A 294 -7.08 5.45 -29.38
CA LYS A 294 -6.49 5.63 -28.04
C LYS A 294 -5.68 4.40 -27.67
N ALA A 295 -4.46 4.61 -27.17
CA ALA A 295 -3.58 3.51 -26.74
C ALA A 295 -3.93 3.00 -25.33
N VAL A 296 -4.40 3.90 -24.45
CA VAL A 296 -4.67 3.61 -23.04
C VAL A 296 -6.05 4.13 -22.66
N CYS A 297 -6.77 3.33 -21.89
CA CYS A 297 -8.06 3.67 -21.31
C CYS A 297 -7.99 3.53 -19.79
N VAL A 298 -8.57 4.49 -19.06
CA VAL A 298 -8.65 4.46 -17.59
C VAL A 298 -10.12 4.32 -17.19
N LEU A 299 -10.48 3.18 -16.63
CA LEU A 299 -11.75 2.96 -15.96
C LEU A 299 -11.65 3.49 -14.53
N ASP A 300 -12.19 4.69 -14.30
CA ASP A 300 -12.25 5.30 -12.98
C ASP A 300 -13.49 4.83 -12.22
N ALA A 301 -13.31 3.95 -11.22
CA ALA A 301 -14.40 3.33 -10.48
C ALA A 301 -14.07 3.20 -8.98
N ALA A 302 -14.85 3.86 -8.13
CA ALA A 302 -14.72 3.73 -6.68
C ALA A 302 -14.98 2.30 -6.19
N VAL A 303 -15.90 1.58 -6.85
CA VAL A 303 -16.32 0.21 -6.54
C VAL A 303 -15.69 -0.85 -7.45
N LEU A 304 -14.55 -0.55 -8.09
CA LEU A 304 -13.91 -1.43 -9.08
C LEU A 304 -13.73 -2.87 -8.57
N LEU A 305 -13.27 -3.01 -7.32
CA LEU A 305 -12.96 -4.31 -6.72
C LEU A 305 -14.22 -4.98 -6.18
N GLU A 306 -15.07 -4.21 -5.50
CA GLU A 306 -16.36 -4.65 -4.96
C GLU A 306 -17.29 -5.18 -6.06
N ALA A 307 -17.27 -4.56 -7.25
CA ALA A 307 -18.06 -4.95 -8.41
C ALA A 307 -17.42 -6.06 -9.27
N GLY A 308 -16.24 -6.56 -8.90
CA GLY A 308 -15.52 -7.59 -9.68
C GLY A 308 -14.97 -7.08 -11.03
N TRP A 309 -14.95 -5.77 -11.26
CA TRP A 309 -14.52 -5.15 -12.52
C TRP A 309 -13.01 -5.18 -12.75
N LYS A 310 -12.24 -5.68 -11.78
CA LYS A 310 -10.83 -6.03 -11.97
C LYS A 310 -10.62 -7.02 -13.13
N ASP A 311 -11.67 -7.78 -13.50
CA ASP A 311 -11.64 -8.73 -14.61
C ASP A 311 -11.76 -8.06 -15.99
N MET A 312 -12.07 -6.76 -16.03
CA MET A 312 -12.19 -5.98 -17.26
C MET A 312 -10.96 -5.12 -17.54
N VAL A 313 -9.90 -5.24 -16.74
CA VAL A 313 -8.71 -4.38 -16.82
C VAL A 313 -7.42 -5.20 -16.79
N HIS A 314 -6.37 -4.68 -17.43
CA HIS A 314 -5.03 -5.29 -17.43
C HIS A 314 -4.30 -5.02 -16.11
N GLU A 315 -4.46 -3.81 -15.59
CA GLU A 315 -3.86 -3.38 -14.33
C GLU A 315 -4.88 -2.66 -13.45
N VAL A 316 -4.83 -2.94 -12.16
CA VAL A 316 -5.53 -2.19 -11.11
C VAL A 316 -4.56 -1.17 -10.53
N TRP A 317 -4.89 0.11 -10.64
CA TRP A 317 -4.17 1.21 -10.02
C TRP A 317 -4.96 1.71 -8.82
N THR A 318 -4.35 1.70 -7.64
CA THR A 318 -5.03 2.05 -6.38
C THR A 318 -4.47 3.34 -5.80
N ALA A 319 -5.35 4.32 -5.59
CA ALA A 319 -5.06 5.53 -4.83
C ALA A 319 -5.30 5.30 -3.33
N VAL A 320 -4.29 5.58 -2.51
CA VAL A 320 -4.34 5.42 -1.05
C VAL A 320 -3.90 6.69 -0.31
N ILE A 321 -4.45 6.86 0.89
CA ILE A 321 -4.00 7.81 1.92
C ILE A 321 -4.26 7.16 3.29
N PRO A 322 -3.59 7.59 4.37
CA PRO A 322 -3.94 7.17 5.72
C PRO A 322 -5.41 7.44 6.05
N GLU A 323 -6.01 6.58 6.87
CA GLU A 323 -7.43 6.68 7.26
C GLU A 323 -7.74 8.01 7.94
N GLU A 324 -6.84 8.50 8.79
CA GLU A 324 -6.97 9.81 9.47
C GLU A 324 -7.07 10.98 8.48
N GLU A 325 -6.24 10.96 7.43
CA GLU A 325 -6.29 11.97 6.37
C GLU A 325 -7.55 11.81 5.50
N ALA A 326 -8.01 10.57 5.27
CA ALA A 326 -9.27 10.33 4.58
C ALA A 326 -10.46 10.91 5.37
N LEU A 327 -10.52 10.66 6.68
CA LEU A 327 -11.56 11.22 7.56
C LEU A 327 -11.59 12.74 7.50
N LYS A 328 -10.43 13.38 7.66
CA LYS A 328 -10.29 14.83 7.56
C LYS A 328 -10.82 15.36 6.22
N ARG A 329 -10.40 14.77 5.10
CA ARG A 329 -10.86 15.18 3.76
C ARG A 329 -12.36 14.98 3.54
N ILE A 330 -12.95 13.93 4.10
CA ILE A 330 -14.40 13.67 4.01
C ILE A 330 -15.16 14.73 4.79
N MET A 331 -14.72 15.03 6.02
CA MET A 331 -15.34 16.06 6.87
C MET A 331 -15.27 17.43 6.20
N ASP A 332 -14.09 17.83 5.72
CA ASP A 332 -13.86 19.14 5.10
C ASP A 332 -14.66 19.31 3.79
N ARG A 333 -14.71 18.27 2.95
CA ARG A 333 -15.37 18.33 1.63
C ARG A 333 -16.88 18.19 1.72
N ASP A 334 -17.36 17.25 2.54
CA ASP A 334 -18.77 16.84 2.55
C ASP A 334 -19.55 17.46 3.73
N GLY A 335 -18.89 18.18 4.65
CA GLY A 335 -19.51 18.82 5.80
C GLY A 335 -20.12 17.82 6.79
N LEU A 336 -19.57 16.61 6.88
CA LEU A 336 -20.07 15.52 7.72
C LEU A 336 -19.48 15.58 9.13
N SER A 337 -20.21 15.05 10.12
CA SER A 337 -19.65 14.76 11.44
C SER A 337 -18.57 13.68 11.34
N GLU A 338 -17.66 13.65 12.32
CA GLU A 338 -16.61 12.62 12.41
C GLU A 338 -17.21 11.20 12.40
N GLU A 339 -18.28 10.97 13.17
CA GLU A 339 -18.99 9.68 13.21
C GLU A 339 -19.56 9.30 11.83
N ALA A 340 -20.18 10.24 11.11
CA ALA A 340 -20.71 9.99 9.78
C ALA A 340 -19.59 9.73 8.75
N ALA A 341 -18.47 10.45 8.85
CA ALA A 341 -17.29 10.23 8.02
C ALA A 341 -16.66 8.85 8.29
N GLN A 342 -16.59 8.44 9.56
CA GLN A 342 -16.05 7.14 9.97
C GLN A 342 -16.94 5.99 9.49
N ASN A 343 -18.26 6.09 9.68
CA ASN A 343 -19.21 5.10 9.15
C ASN A 343 -19.08 4.95 7.64
N ARG A 344 -18.90 6.06 6.91
CA ARG A 344 -18.67 6.04 5.47
C ARG A 344 -17.35 5.36 5.11
N LEU A 345 -16.26 5.64 5.81
CA LEU A 345 -14.97 5.02 5.57
C LEU A 345 -15.02 3.50 5.84
N GLN A 346 -15.63 3.09 6.95
CA GLN A 346 -15.76 1.69 7.35
C GLN A 346 -16.70 0.87 6.45
N SER A 347 -17.62 1.53 5.73
CA SER A 347 -18.52 0.84 4.78
C SER A 347 -17.82 0.35 3.50
N GLN A 348 -16.59 0.80 3.24
CA GLN A 348 -15.82 0.43 2.05
C GLN A 348 -14.71 -0.57 2.40
N MET A 349 -14.11 -1.19 1.38
CA MET A 349 -12.88 -1.97 1.58
C MET A 349 -11.81 -1.13 2.29
N THR A 350 -10.91 -1.78 3.04
CA THR A 350 -9.74 -1.15 3.66
C THR A 350 -8.64 -0.87 2.62
N ASN A 351 -7.67 -0.01 2.94
CA ASN A 351 -6.51 0.18 2.05
C ASN A 351 -5.78 -1.13 1.78
N SER A 352 -5.57 -1.98 2.78
CA SER A 352 -4.89 -3.27 2.61
C SER A 352 -5.60 -4.16 1.59
N GLN A 353 -6.94 -4.26 1.68
CA GLN A 353 -7.73 -5.04 0.74
C GLN A 353 -7.71 -4.48 -0.68
N ARG A 354 -7.46 -3.17 -0.87
CA ARG A 354 -7.30 -2.55 -2.20
C ARG A 354 -5.88 -2.65 -2.75
N VAL A 355 -4.88 -2.66 -1.88
CA VAL A 355 -3.46 -2.75 -2.25
C VAL A 355 -3.08 -4.18 -2.64
N GLU A 356 -3.66 -5.19 -1.98
CA GLU A 356 -3.41 -6.60 -2.29
C GLU A 356 -3.61 -6.96 -3.78
N PRO A 357 -4.73 -6.60 -4.45
CA PRO A 357 -4.89 -6.83 -5.89
C PRO A 357 -4.33 -5.69 -6.77
N ALA A 358 -3.67 -4.68 -6.19
CA ALA A 358 -3.15 -3.54 -6.96
C ALA A 358 -1.90 -3.93 -7.75
N HIS A 359 -1.83 -3.50 -9.00
CA HIS A 359 -0.64 -3.61 -9.84
C HIS A 359 0.25 -2.40 -9.64
N VAL A 360 -0.35 -1.23 -9.43
CA VAL A 360 0.34 0.02 -9.10
C VAL A 360 -0.38 0.69 -7.95
N VAL A 361 0.37 1.23 -7.00
CA VAL A 361 -0.17 2.03 -5.89
C VAL A 361 0.32 3.47 -6.02
N LEU A 362 -0.59 4.41 -5.82
CA LEU A 362 -0.36 5.85 -5.84
C LEU A 362 -0.84 6.45 -4.52
N CYS A 363 -0.16 7.48 -4.03
CA CYS A 363 -0.51 8.13 -2.78
C CYS A 363 -0.61 9.65 -2.94
N THR A 364 -1.75 10.21 -2.51
CA THR A 364 -2.04 11.65 -2.57
C THR A 364 -1.87 12.36 -1.23
N LEU A 365 -1.09 11.78 -0.32
CA LEU A 365 -0.86 12.30 1.04
C LEU A 365 -0.10 13.64 1.02
N TRP A 366 0.92 13.74 0.17
CA TRP A 366 1.78 14.92 0.07
C TRP A 366 1.25 15.93 -0.94
N GLU A 367 2.04 16.98 -1.17
CA GLU A 367 1.76 18.04 -2.13
C GLU A 367 1.41 17.51 -3.52
N PRO A 368 0.55 18.21 -4.29
CA PRO A 368 0.13 17.77 -5.62
C PRO A 368 1.29 17.45 -6.57
N ALA A 369 2.42 18.17 -6.46
CA ALA A 369 3.62 17.91 -7.26
C ALA A 369 4.21 16.51 -7.01
N VAL A 370 4.19 16.03 -5.77
CA VAL A 370 4.67 14.69 -5.41
C VAL A 370 3.77 13.63 -6.03
N THR A 371 2.45 13.84 -6.01
CA THR A 371 1.50 12.94 -6.68
C THR A 371 1.74 12.91 -8.19
N ARG A 372 1.97 14.07 -8.83
CA ARG A 372 2.25 14.16 -10.27
C ARG A 372 3.49 13.35 -10.66
N LYS A 373 4.58 13.47 -9.91
CA LYS A 373 5.80 12.66 -10.13
C LYS A 373 5.52 11.16 -10.05
N GLN A 374 4.69 10.71 -9.12
CA GLN A 374 4.30 9.29 -9.03
C GLN A 374 3.51 8.84 -10.26
N VAL A 375 2.54 9.66 -10.73
CA VAL A 375 1.72 9.35 -11.91
C VAL A 375 2.56 9.36 -13.19
N GLU A 376 3.45 10.34 -13.36
CA GLU A 376 4.40 10.41 -14.48
C GLU A 376 5.30 9.19 -14.54
N LYS A 377 5.87 8.79 -13.39
CA LYS A 377 6.66 7.57 -13.28
C LYS A 377 5.85 6.33 -13.66
N ALA A 378 4.64 6.19 -13.13
CA ALA A 378 3.76 5.07 -13.43
C ALA A 378 3.40 5.02 -14.92
N TRP A 379 3.11 6.18 -15.50
CA TRP A 379 2.80 6.33 -16.92
C TRP A 379 3.98 5.97 -17.82
N ALA A 380 5.17 6.52 -17.54
CA ALA A 380 6.38 6.21 -18.31
C ALA A 380 6.69 4.71 -18.30
N LEU A 381 6.68 4.10 -17.12
CA LEU A 381 6.91 2.66 -16.98
C LEU A 381 5.83 1.80 -17.67
N LEU A 382 4.57 2.27 -17.71
CA LEU A 382 3.50 1.63 -18.48
C LEU A 382 3.80 1.67 -19.98
N GLN A 383 4.18 2.85 -20.52
CA GLN A 383 4.50 3.01 -21.93
C GLN A 383 5.66 2.09 -22.35
N GLU A 384 6.70 1.99 -21.51
CA GLU A 384 7.82 1.05 -21.73
C GLU A 384 7.33 -0.40 -21.83
N ARG A 385 6.50 -0.86 -20.88
CA ARG A 385 5.95 -2.22 -20.89
C ARG A 385 5.08 -2.49 -22.12
N MET A 386 4.20 -1.57 -22.48
CA MET A 386 3.34 -1.68 -23.65
C MET A 386 4.17 -1.75 -24.95
N SER A 387 5.27 -1.02 -25.04
CA SER A 387 6.17 -1.07 -26.19
C SER A 387 6.93 -2.40 -26.31
N GLN A 388 7.29 -3.01 -25.17
CA GLN A 388 7.99 -4.29 -25.13
C GLN A 388 7.08 -5.46 -25.53
N ASP A 389 5.82 -5.46 -25.07
CA ASP A 389 4.83 -6.48 -25.45
C ASP A 389 4.50 -6.45 -26.96
N GLN A 390 4.57 -5.28 -27.61
CA GLN A 390 4.41 -5.16 -29.07
C GLN A 390 5.61 -5.69 -29.88
N SER A 391 6.77 -5.88 -29.24
CA SER A 391 8.02 -6.28 -29.89
C SER A 391 8.35 -7.77 -29.79
N GLN A 392 7.57 -8.55 -29.03
CA GLN A 392 7.71 -10.01 -28.98
C GLN A 392 6.91 -10.67 -30.12
N PRO A 393 7.55 -11.43 -31.03
CA PRO A 393 6.82 -12.16 -32.06
C PRO A 393 5.96 -13.27 -31.43
N ALA A 394 4.74 -13.40 -31.96
CA ALA A 394 3.71 -14.36 -31.54
C ALA A 394 4.15 -15.83 -31.65
#